data_AF-A0A7J7VCE7-F1
#
_entry.id   AF-A0A7J7VCE7-F1
#
_cell.length_a   1.000
_cell.length_b   1.000
_cell.length_c   1.000
_cell.angle_alpha   90.00
_cell.angle_beta   90.00
_cell.angle_gamma   90.00
#
_symmetry.space_group_name_H-M   'P 1'
#
loop_
_entity.id
_entity.type
_entity.pdbx_description
1 polymer ?
#
loop_
_entity_poly.entity_id
_entity_poly.type
_entity_poly.pdbx_seq_one_letter_code
_entity_poly.pdbx_strand_id
1 'polypeptide(L)'
;MRPLLCALAALALLRAAGADGEWGPDGRGRERPADPSIPSRGDAARSTGCDTHVAVLSRLDVLEETVEKTVEHLEAEVKSLLSQLEGLAWTLPPGPFSPVPDLLGDDHQ
;
A
#
# COMPACT_ATOMS: atom_id res chain seq x y z
N MET A 1 9.25 7.00 4.35
CA MET A 1 10.14 5.96 3.75
C MET A 1 10.70 5.01 4.81
N ARG A 2 11.49 5.47 5.78
CA ARG A 2 12.09 4.63 6.86
C ARG A 2 11.13 3.73 7.66
N PRO A 3 9.91 4.16 8.05
CA PRO A 3 9.03 3.29 8.83
C PRO A 3 8.51 2.09 8.04
N LEU A 4 8.28 2.25 6.72
CA LEU A 4 7.83 1.17 5.84
C LEU A 4 8.92 0.12 5.64
N LEU A 5 10.18 0.55 5.51
CA LEU A 5 11.32 -0.36 5.38
C LEU A 5 11.50 -1.23 6.65
N CYS A 6 11.32 -0.64 7.84
CA CYS A 6 11.37 -1.40 9.09
C CYS A 6 10.21 -2.40 9.21
N ALA A 7 8.99 -2.02 8.78
CA ALA A 7 7.83 -2.91 8.80
C ALA A 7 8.02 -4.11 7.86
N LEU A 8 8.53 -3.88 6.64
CA LEU A 8 8.82 -4.94 5.68
C LEU A 8 9.93 -5.88 6.16
N ALA A 9 10.97 -5.33 6.79
CA ALA A 9 12.04 -6.14 7.39
C ALA A 9 11.52 -7.03 8.54
N ALA A 10 10.64 -6.48 9.39
CA ALA A 10 10.01 -7.25 10.46
C ALA A 10 9.11 -8.39 9.92
N LEU A 11 8.35 -8.12 8.85
CA LEU A 11 7.51 -9.11 8.19
C LEU A 11 8.34 -10.24 7.55
N ALA A 12 9.49 -9.90 6.94
CA ALA A 12 10.41 -10.86 6.34
C ALA A 12 11.05 -11.78 7.39
N LEU A 13 11.44 -11.23 8.55
CA LEU A 13 11.97 -12.01 9.67
C LEU A 13 10.93 -12.97 10.26
N LEU A 14 9.67 -12.54 10.37
CA LEU A 14 8.58 -13.38 10.87
C LEU A 14 8.28 -14.56 9.93
N ARG A 15 8.32 -14.33 8.62
CA ARG A 15 8.18 -15.39 7.59
C ARG A 15 9.32 -16.41 7.64
N ALA A 16 10.54 -15.99 7.93
CA ALA A 16 11.68 -16.89 8.08
C ALA A 16 11.54 -17.76 9.33
N ALA A 17 11.09 -17.19 10.45
CA ALA A 17 10.87 -17.95 11.69
C ALA A 17 9.69 -18.92 11.63
N GLY A 18 8.71 -18.67 10.76
CA GLY A 18 7.55 -19.56 10.54
C GLY A 18 7.83 -20.77 9.64
N ALA A 19 9.04 -20.90 9.09
CA ALA A 19 9.42 -22.00 8.21
C ALA A 19 10.05 -23.21 8.94
N ASP A 20 10.44 -23.06 10.20
CA ASP A 20 11.07 -24.12 11.01
C ASP A 20 10.03 -24.83 11.90
N GLY A 21 8.99 -25.35 11.27
CA GLY A 21 8.07 -26.31 11.89
C GLY A 21 8.69 -27.71 11.92
N GLU A 22 9.70 -27.94 12.77
CA GLU A 22 10.12 -29.31 13.13
C GLU A 22 10.34 -29.39 14.65
N TRP A 23 9.23 -29.59 15.36
CA TRP A 23 9.22 -30.01 16.76
C TRP A 23 9.79 -31.43 16.86
N GLY A 24 11.11 -31.54 17.10
CA GLY A 24 11.77 -32.80 17.45
C GLY A 24 11.64 -33.10 18.96
N PRO A 25 11.26 -34.32 19.36
CA PRO A 25 11.09 -34.67 20.77
C PRO A 25 12.43 -35.13 21.35
N ASP A 26 13.22 -34.21 21.91
CA ASP A 26 14.27 -34.60 22.86
C ASP A 26 14.44 -33.50 23.90
N GLY A 27 13.65 -33.63 24.96
CA GLY A 27 13.91 -32.93 26.21
C GLY A 27 15.09 -33.57 26.92
N ARG A 28 16.08 -32.76 27.32
CA ARG A 28 16.82 -32.95 28.58
C ARG A 28 17.44 -31.66 29.10
N GLY A 29 16.89 -31.20 30.22
CA GLY A 29 17.64 -31.04 31.46
C GLY A 29 18.54 -29.82 31.59
N ARG A 30 18.00 -28.74 32.15
CA ARG A 30 18.73 -27.94 33.15
C ARG A 30 17.77 -27.37 34.19
N GLU A 31 17.57 -28.12 35.26
CA GLU A 31 16.97 -27.61 36.48
C GLU A 31 17.88 -26.51 37.05
N ARG A 32 17.30 -25.31 37.20
CA ARG A 32 17.83 -24.25 38.05
C ARG A 32 16.92 -24.18 39.29
N PRO A 33 17.44 -23.87 40.48
CA PRO A 33 16.67 -23.90 41.70
C PRO A 33 15.50 -22.93 41.58
N ALA A 34 14.35 -23.33 42.14
CA ALA A 34 13.11 -22.57 42.14
C ALA A 34 13.33 -21.11 42.57
N ASP A 35 13.30 -20.20 41.60
CA ASP A 35 13.05 -18.78 41.85
C ASP A 35 11.54 -18.56 41.95
N PRO A 36 11.08 -17.64 42.81
CA PRO A 36 9.67 -17.44 43.07
C PRO A 36 8.98 -17.07 41.77
N SER A 37 7.91 -17.79 41.46
CA SER A 37 7.03 -17.60 40.32
C SER A 37 6.75 -16.11 40.08
N ILE A 38 7.55 -15.47 39.22
CA ILE A 38 7.18 -14.16 38.68
C ILE A 38 6.04 -14.47 37.71
N PRO A 39 4.81 -14.00 37.98
CA PRO A 39 3.73 -14.21 37.03
C PRO A 39 4.20 -13.61 35.71
N SER A 40 3.95 -14.36 34.64
CA SER A 40 4.38 -14.18 33.27
C SER A 40 4.10 -12.75 32.73
N ARG A 41 4.85 -11.75 33.20
CA ARG A 41 4.70 -10.34 32.82
C ARG A 41 5.11 -10.14 31.36
N GLY A 42 6.01 -10.98 30.87
CA GLY A 42 6.51 -10.96 29.50
C GLY A 42 5.55 -11.57 28.48
N ASP A 43 4.55 -12.34 28.90
CA ASP A 43 3.64 -13.04 27.99
C ASP A 43 2.37 -12.21 27.76
N ALA A 44 1.82 -11.61 28.82
CA ALA A 44 0.75 -10.61 28.71
C ALA A 44 1.20 -9.32 28.00
N ALA A 45 2.45 -8.88 28.21
CA ALA A 45 2.99 -7.73 27.48
C ALA A 45 3.24 -8.03 25.99
N ARG A 46 3.66 -9.26 25.66
CA ARG A 46 3.80 -9.71 24.26
C ARG A 46 2.47 -9.92 23.58
N SER A 47 1.46 -10.47 24.28
CA SER A 47 0.11 -10.63 23.73
C SER A 47 -0.51 -9.27 23.43
N THR A 48 -0.41 -8.32 24.37
CA THR A 48 -0.86 -6.93 24.15
C THR A 48 -0.13 -6.28 22.98
N GLY A 49 1.18 -6.52 22.84
CA GLY A 49 1.95 -6.09 21.68
C GLY A 49 1.40 -6.68 20.38
N CYS A 50 1.17 -7.99 20.33
CA CYS A 50 0.60 -8.69 19.17
C CYS A 50 -0.78 -8.11 18.79
N ASP A 51 -1.65 -7.89 19.78
CA ASP A 51 -2.98 -7.33 19.58
C ASP A 51 -2.91 -5.91 18.98
N THR A 52 -1.97 -5.08 19.47
CA THR A 52 -1.76 -3.75 18.89
C THR A 52 -1.24 -3.81 17.45
N HIS A 53 -0.39 -4.78 17.12
CA HIS A 53 0.10 -4.97 15.76
C HIS A 53 -1.01 -5.40 14.81
N VAL A 54 -1.85 -6.34 15.23
CA VAL A 54 -3.02 -6.78 14.45
C VAL A 54 -3.98 -5.60 14.23
N ALA A 55 -4.28 -4.83 15.28
CA ALA A 55 -5.15 -3.65 15.16
C ALA A 55 -4.58 -2.58 14.21
N VAL A 56 -3.26 -2.40 14.17
CA VAL A 56 -2.62 -1.48 13.22
C VAL A 56 -2.72 -2.00 11.79
N LEU A 57 -2.49 -3.30 11.56
CA LEU A 57 -2.62 -3.91 10.24
C LEU A 57 -4.05 -3.78 9.71
N SER A 58 -5.06 -4.13 10.51
CA SER A 58 -6.46 -3.98 10.10
C SER A 58 -6.84 -2.54 9.75
N ARG A 59 -6.24 -1.54 10.43
CA ARG A 59 -6.44 -0.13 10.09
C ARG A 59 -5.74 0.27 8.80
N LEU A 60 -4.57 -0.30 8.52
CA LEU A 60 -3.86 -0.08 7.26
C LEU A 60 -4.64 -0.68 6.10
N ASP A 61 -5.22 -1.87 6.25
CA ASP A 61 -6.05 -2.51 5.22
C ASP A 61 -7.24 -1.63 4.82
N VAL A 62 -7.96 -1.08 5.82
CA VAL A 62 -9.10 -0.16 5.57
C VAL A 62 -8.64 1.13 4.89
N LEU A 63 -7.46 1.64 5.26
CA LEU A 63 -6.90 2.84 4.63
C LEU A 63 -6.47 2.56 3.18
N GLU A 64 -5.87 1.41 2.90
CA GLU A 64 -5.49 0.99 1.56
C GLU A 64 -6.73 0.88 0.67
N GLU A 65 -7.77 0.17 1.11
CA GLU A 65 -9.05 0.07 0.40
C GLU A 65 -9.68 1.45 0.15
N THR A 66 -9.67 2.33 1.16
CA THR A 66 -10.22 3.68 1.02
C THR A 66 -9.44 4.50 0.01
N VAL A 67 -8.12 4.41 0.02
CA VAL A 67 -7.25 5.11 -0.94
C VAL A 67 -7.48 4.58 -2.34
N GLU A 68 -7.50 3.26 -2.55
CA GLU A 68 -7.80 2.66 -3.85
C GLU A 68 -9.15 3.17 -4.40
N LYS A 69 -10.22 3.08 -3.60
CA LYS A 69 -11.55 3.54 -4.00
C LYS A 69 -11.61 5.03 -4.35
N THR A 70 -10.92 5.86 -3.59
CA THR A 70 -10.88 7.31 -3.85
C THR A 70 -10.09 7.65 -5.10
N VAL A 71 -9.02 6.90 -5.38
CA VAL A 71 -8.26 7.03 -6.63
C VAL A 71 -9.11 6.61 -7.83
N GLU A 72 -9.79 5.47 -7.76
CA GLU A 72 -10.71 5.01 -8.81
C GLU A 72 -11.83 6.02 -9.08
N HIS A 73 -12.42 6.58 -8.01
CA HIS A 73 -13.46 7.60 -8.13
C HIS A 73 -12.94 8.86 -8.84
N LEU A 74 -11.79 9.37 -8.40
CA LEU A 74 -11.18 10.56 -8.98
C LEU A 74 -10.78 10.34 -10.44
N GLU A 75 -10.29 9.15 -10.79
CA GLU A 75 -9.98 8.80 -12.18
C GLU A 75 -11.23 8.84 -13.06
N ALA A 76 -12.36 8.32 -12.57
CA ALA A 76 -13.64 8.39 -13.28
C ALA A 76 -14.13 9.83 -13.44
N GLU A 77 -14.01 10.67 -12.41
CA GLU A 77 -14.36 12.09 -12.48
C GLU A 77 -13.48 12.83 -13.50
N VAL A 78 -12.16 12.62 -13.48
CA VAL A 78 -11.23 13.24 -14.43
C VAL A 78 -11.56 12.82 -15.86
N LYS A 79 -11.81 11.53 -16.11
CA LYS A 79 -12.21 11.03 -17.43
C LYS A 79 -13.53 11.67 -17.90
N SER A 80 -14.50 11.79 -17.00
CA SER A 80 -15.78 12.45 -17.29
C SER A 80 -15.60 13.93 -17.65
N LEU A 81 -14.79 14.66 -16.88
CA LEU A 81 -14.50 16.07 -17.13
C LEU A 81 -13.76 16.28 -18.46
N LEU A 82 -12.80 15.41 -18.79
CA LEU A 82 -12.11 15.46 -20.08
C LEU A 82 -13.06 15.19 -21.25
N SER A 83 -13.95 14.21 -21.12
CA SER A 83 -14.96 13.93 -22.15
C SER A 83 -15.93 15.11 -22.35
N GLN A 84 -16.33 15.78 -21.26
CA GLN A 84 -17.13 17.00 -21.35
C GLN A 84 -16.37 18.14 -22.05
N LEU A 85 -15.10 18.32 -21.72
CA LEU A 85 -14.26 19.35 -22.36
C LEU A 85 -14.07 19.06 -23.86
N GLU A 86 -13.85 17.82 -24.25
CA GLU A 86 -13.73 17.42 -25.66
C GLU A 86 -15.02 17.70 -26.43
N GLY A 87 -16.17 17.34 -25.85
CA GLY A 87 -17.48 17.67 -26.42
C GLY A 87 -17.67 19.18 -26.60
N LEU A 88 -17.25 19.99 -25.63
CA LEU A 88 -17.29 21.45 -25.72
C LEU A 88 -16.30 22.00 -26.76
N ALA A 89 -15.07 21.47 -26.82
CA ALA A 89 -14.07 21.88 -27.80
C ALA A 89 -14.55 21.64 -29.24
N TRP A 90 -15.32 20.57 -29.48
CA TRP A 90 -15.93 20.28 -30.77
C TRP A 90 -17.06 21.26 -31.16
N THR A 91 -17.68 21.92 -30.18
CA THR A 91 -18.73 22.93 -30.41
C THR A 91 -18.18 24.33 -30.60
N LEU A 92 -16.88 24.54 -30.38
CA LEU A 92 -16.25 25.84 -30.59
C LEU A 92 -15.86 26.00 -32.06
N PRO A 93 -16.15 27.16 -32.69
CA PRO A 93 -15.59 27.46 -33.99
C PRO A 93 -14.05 27.43 -33.91
N PRO A 94 -13.35 27.04 -34.99
CA PRO A 94 -11.89 27.10 -35.02
C PRO A 94 -11.42 28.48 -34.55
N GLY A 95 -10.70 28.52 -33.43
CA GLY A 95 -10.18 29.77 -32.90
C GLY A 95 -9.18 30.41 -33.89
N PRO A 96 -8.91 31.72 -33.78
CA PRO A 96 -8.00 32.45 -34.67
C PRO A 96 -6.54 31.94 -34.68
N PHE A 97 -6.22 30.94 -33.84
CA PHE A 97 -4.92 30.26 -33.76
C PHE A 97 -4.95 28.81 -34.29
N SER A 98 -6.01 28.39 -34.99
CA SER A 98 -5.98 27.15 -35.75
C SER A 98 -4.81 27.24 -36.74
N PRO A 99 -3.88 26.27 -36.77
CA PRO A 99 -2.85 26.22 -37.80
C PRO A 99 -3.57 26.21 -39.14
N VAL A 100 -3.46 27.32 -39.88
CA VAL A 100 -3.81 27.33 -41.30
C VAL A 100 -2.88 26.28 -41.91
N PRO A 101 -3.40 25.24 -42.60
CA PRO A 101 -2.54 24.35 -43.35
C PRO A 101 -1.76 25.25 -44.31
N ASP A 102 -0.44 25.33 -44.12
CA ASP A 102 0.44 26.14 -44.95
C ASP A 102 0.20 25.73 -46.41
N LEU A 103 -0.54 26.58 -47.13
CA LEU A 103 -0.78 26.50 -48.56
C LEU A 103 0.46 27.04 -49.30
N LEU A 104 1.65 26.75 -48.78
CA LEU A 104 2.94 27.13 -49.30
C LEU A 104 3.59 25.87 -49.90
N GLY A 105 2.98 25.36 -50.96
CA GLY A 105 3.45 24.16 -51.65
C GLY A 105 3.11 24.24 -53.13
N ASP A 106 4.14 24.50 -53.92
CA ASP A 106 4.23 24.28 -55.37
C ASP A 106 3.85 25.45 -56.30
N ASP A 107 4.70 26.48 -56.33
CA ASP A 107 5.03 27.20 -57.57
C ASP A 107 6.27 26.53 -58.20
N HIS A 108 6.09 25.34 -58.76
CA HIS A 108 7.00 24.78 -59.76
C HIS A 108 6.30 24.69 -61.12
N GLN A 109 6.27 25.82 -61.86
CA GLN A 109 6.64 25.98 -63.29
C GLN A 109 6.02 27.22 -63.94
#